data_AF-A0A1G1NFF0-F1
#
_entry.id   AF-A0A1G1NFF0-F1
#
_cell.length_a   1.000
_cell.length_b   1.000
_cell.length_c   1.000
_cell.angle_alpha   90.00
_cell.angle_beta   90.00
_cell.angle_gamma   90.00
#
_symmetry.space_group_name_H-M   'P 1'
#
loop_
_entity.id
_entity.type
_entity.pdbx_description
1 polymer ?
#
loop_
_entity_poly.entity_id
_entity_poly.type
_entity_poly.pdbx_seq_one_letter_code
_entity_poly.pdbx_strand_id
1 'polypeptide(L)'
;MMKEQATTHLEQIEFLKKIEGQIRGIQRMVGEGRYCVDILTQIRSIMGALTRVESEIFKKHVNGCVFGALKGKSEIEKQKKIEETLQLISRFGRAT
;
A
#
# COMPACT_ATOMS: atom_id res chain seq x y z
N MET A 1 12.78 10.95 -16.88
CA MET A 1 11.57 10.33 -17.47
C MET A 1 10.54 10.15 -16.36
N MET A 2 9.63 11.11 -16.20
CA MET A 2 8.57 11.05 -15.18
C MET A 2 7.37 10.35 -15.81
N LYS A 3 6.96 9.20 -15.26
CA LYS A 3 5.73 8.51 -15.70
C LYS A 3 4.53 9.39 -15.34
N GLU A 4 3.65 9.67 -16.31
CA GLU A 4 2.34 10.30 -16.07
C GLU A 4 1.56 9.47 -15.04
N GLN A 5 1.59 9.90 -13.78
CA GLN A 5 0.80 9.30 -12.73
C GLN A 5 -0.44 10.15 -12.55
N ALA A 6 -1.57 9.70 -13.11
CA ALA A 6 -2.85 10.41 -13.10
C ALA A 6 -3.48 10.54 -11.69
N THR A 7 -2.90 9.89 -10.67
CA THR A 7 -3.43 9.87 -9.31
C THR A 7 -2.37 10.25 -8.28
N THR A 8 -2.71 11.14 -7.35
CA THR A 8 -1.93 11.39 -6.13
C THR A 8 -2.44 10.50 -4.98
N HIS A 9 -1.67 10.34 -3.90
CA HIS A 9 -2.06 9.52 -2.74
C HIS A 9 -1.86 10.25 -1.40
N LEU A 10 -1.93 11.59 -1.42
CA LEU A 10 -1.63 12.45 -0.28
C LEU A 10 -2.52 12.15 0.93
N GLU A 11 -3.75 11.68 0.71
CA GLU A 11 -4.69 11.28 1.77
C GLU A 11 -4.15 10.13 2.65
N GLN A 12 -3.20 9.34 2.14
CA GLN A 12 -2.61 8.22 2.88
C GLN A 12 -1.55 8.67 3.88
N ILE A 13 -1.05 9.90 3.77
CA ILE A 13 -0.04 10.46 4.68
C ILE A 13 -0.53 10.45 6.13
N GLU A 14 -1.80 10.77 6.39
CA GLU A 14 -2.35 10.79 7.74
C GLU A 14 -2.39 9.39 8.38
N PHE A 15 -2.56 8.33 7.59
CA PHE A 15 -2.48 6.95 8.08
C PHE A 15 -1.03 6.51 8.31
N LEU A 16 -0.12 6.91 7.43
CA LEU A 16 1.30 6.65 7.60
C LEU A 16 1.87 7.31 8.85
N LYS A 17 1.48 8.56 9.15
CA LYS A 17 1.84 9.25 10.41
C LYS A 17 1.34 8.50 11.65
N LYS A 18 0.13 7.92 11.60
CA LYS A 18 -0.40 7.10 12.69
C LYS A 18 0.43 5.83 12.89
N ILE A 19 0.77 5.15 11.80
CA ILE A 19 1.65 3.96 11.82
C ILE A 19 3.01 4.31 12.41
N GLU A 20 3.60 5.44 12.02
CA GLU A 20 4.86 5.94 12.59
C GLU A 20 4.76 6.15 14.11
N GLY A 21 3.63 6.68 14.59
CA GLY A 21 3.33 6.79 16.01
C GLY A 21 3.24 5.43 16.73
N GLN A 22 2.65 4.43 16.08
CA GLN A 22 2.57 3.06 16.61
C GLN A 22 3.96 2.40 16.67
N ILE A 23 4.81 2.60 15.66
CA ILE A 23 6.21 2.13 15.65
C ILE A 23 6.97 2.73 16.84
N ARG A 24 6.85 4.04 17.06
CA ARG A 24 7.41 4.70 18.25
C ARG A 24 6.89 4.11 19.56
N GLY A 25 5.61 3.73 19.59
CA GLY A 25 5.02 3.03 20.73
C GLY A 25 5.70 1.69 21.02
N ILE A 26 5.91 0.88 19.99
CA ILE A 26 6.61 -0.41 20.12
C ILE A 26 8.04 -0.21 20.61
N GLN A 27 8.77 0.78 20.10
CA GLN A 27 10.11 1.09 20.58
C GLN A 27 10.15 1.35 22.08
N ARG A 28 9.18 2.12 22.62
CA ARG A 28 9.04 2.33 24.07
C ARG A 28 8.70 1.04 24.81
N MET A 29 7.74 0.25 24.31
CA MET A 29 7.35 -1.01 24.92
C MET A 29 8.53 -1.98 25.05
N VAL A 30 9.38 -2.05 24.03
CA VAL A 30 10.61 -2.85 24.05
C VAL A 30 11.60 -2.29 25.07
N GLY A 31 11.84 -0.98 25.07
CA GLY A 31 12.74 -0.32 26.03
C GLY A 31 12.28 -0.46 27.49
N GLU A 32 10.97 -0.54 27.73
CA GLU A 32 10.35 -0.74 29.04
C GLU A 32 10.24 -2.22 29.45
N GLY A 33 10.63 -3.17 28.59
CA GLY A 33 10.52 -4.60 28.88
C GLY A 33 9.08 -5.10 29.01
N ARG A 34 8.14 -4.52 28.25
CA ARG A 34 6.72 -4.92 28.24
C ARG A 34 6.54 -6.38 27.83
N TYR A 35 5.41 -6.96 28.23
CA TYR A 35 5.08 -8.35 27.94
C TYR A 35 5.09 -8.65 26.44
N CYS A 36 5.74 -9.75 26.05
CA CYS A 36 5.98 -10.10 24.65
C CYS A 36 4.68 -10.17 23.82
N VAL A 37 3.59 -10.68 24.40
CA VAL A 37 2.31 -10.81 23.67
C VAL A 37 1.70 -9.44 23.37
N ASP A 38 1.86 -8.44 24.24
CA ASP A 38 1.40 -7.07 23.98
C ASP A 38 2.17 -6.47 22.80
N ILE A 39 3.50 -6.65 22.79
CA ILE A 39 4.36 -6.15 21.70
C ILE A 39 3.98 -6.81 20.38
N LEU A 40 3.84 -8.14 20.36
CA LEU A 40 3.42 -8.89 19.18
C LEU A 40 2.05 -8.45 18.67
N THR A 41 1.10 -8.18 19.58
CA THR A 41 -0.23 -7.67 19.22
C THR A 41 -0.14 -6.29 18.56
N GLN A 42 0.69 -5.38 19.07
CA GLN A 42 0.90 -4.07 18.44
C GLN A 42 1.56 -4.18 17.07
N ILE A 43 2.54 -5.08 16.89
CA ILE A 43 3.15 -5.35 15.58
C ILE A 43 2.09 -5.81 14.58
N ARG A 44 1.21 -6.76 14.97
CA ARG A 44 0.13 -7.23 14.09
C ARG A 44 -0.85 -6.12 13.74
N SER A 45 -1.17 -5.22 14.67
CA SER A 45 -1.99 -4.05 14.38
C SER A 45 -1.36 -3.14 13.32
N ILE A 46 -0.04 -2.93 13.38
CA ILE A 46 0.67 -2.11 12.38
C ILE A 46 0.68 -2.78 11.01
N MET A 47 0.92 -4.09 10.95
CA MET A 47 0.86 -4.84 9.69
C MET A 47 -0.52 -4.68 9.03
N GLY A 48 -1.61 -4.82 9.78
CA GLY A 48 -2.95 -4.61 9.25
C GLY A 48 -3.20 -3.17 8.76
N ALA A 49 -2.66 -2.18 9.47
CA ALA A 49 -2.74 -0.78 9.04
C ALA A 49 -1.97 -0.53 7.74
N LEU A 50 -0.77 -1.13 7.58
CA LEU A 50 0.02 -1.05 6.35
C LEU A 50 -0.70 -1.73 5.18
N THR A 51 -1.26 -2.92 5.37
CA THR A 51 -2.05 -3.63 4.35
C THR A 51 -3.24 -2.79 3.89
N ARG A 52 -3.88 -2.06 4.80
CA ARG A 52 -4.97 -1.13 4.44
C ARG A 52 -4.47 0.02 3.55
N VAL A 53 -3.36 0.67 3.92
CA VAL A 53 -2.77 1.76 3.12
C VAL A 53 -2.38 1.26 1.72
N GLU A 54 -1.71 0.11 1.65
CA GLU A 54 -1.36 -0.56 0.40
C GLU A 54 -2.59 -0.82 -0.48
N SER A 55 -3.65 -1.40 0.10
CA SER A 55 -4.89 -1.71 -0.61
C SER A 55 -5.57 -0.47 -1.18
N GLU A 56 -5.61 0.63 -0.43
CA GLU A 56 -6.22 1.89 -0.90
C GLU A 56 -5.40 2.54 -2.02
N ILE A 57 -4.07 2.56 -1.92
CA ILE A 57 -3.18 3.03 -2.98
C ILE A 57 -3.40 2.21 -4.25
N PHE A 58 -3.42 0.88 -4.11
CA PHE A 58 -3.63 -0.04 -5.22
C PHE A 58 -4.99 0.17 -5.88
N LYS A 59 -6.06 0.23 -5.11
CA LYS A 59 -7.42 0.51 -5.59
C LYS A 59 -7.47 1.82 -6.39
N LYS A 60 -6.85 2.89 -5.89
CA LYS A 60 -6.79 4.18 -6.59
C LYS A 60 -5.98 4.10 -7.88
N HIS A 61 -4.87 3.35 -7.89
CA HIS A 61 -4.07 3.11 -9.08
C HIS A 61 -4.87 2.39 -10.18
N VAL A 62 -5.60 1.33 -9.83
CA VAL A 62 -6.46 0.61 -10.77
C VAL A 62 -7.54 1.54 -11.32
N ASN A 63 -8.26 2.25 -10.45
CA ASN A 63 -9.36 3.14 -10.87
C ASN A 63 -8.92 4.35 -11.71
N GLY A 64 -7.74 4.90 -11.47
CA GLY A 64 -7.24 6.06 -12.22
C GLY A 64 -6.42 5.65 -13.44
N CYS A 65 -5.26 5.03 -13.20
CA CYS A 65 -4.27 4.76 -14.23
C CYS A 65 -4.67 3.62 -15.16
N VAL A 66 -5.31 2.57 -14.65
CA VAL A 66 -5.67 1.38 -15.46
C VAL A 66 -6.97 1.63 -16.22
N PHE A 67 -8.05 1.99 -15.54
CA PHE A 67 -9.33 2.30 -16.21
C PHE A 67 -9.22 3.50 -17.15
N GLY A 68 -8.38 4.49 -16.84
CA GLY A 68 -8.08 5.60 -17.75
C GLY A 68 -7.42 5.12 -19.06
N ALA A 69 -6.42 4.24 -18.96
CA ALA A 69 -5.73 3.67 -20.11
C ALA A 69 -6.64 2.77 -20.97
N LEU A 70 -7.58 2.05 -20.35
CA LEU A 70 -8.55 1.20 -21.07
C LEU A 70 -9.53 1.99 -21.96
N LYS A 71 -9.67 3.30 -21.75
CA LYS A 71 -10.44 4.19 -22.63
C LYS A 71 -9.69 4.61 -23.90
N GLY A 72 -8.39 4.29 -24.00
CA GLY A 72 -7.57 4.53 -25.20
C GLY A 72 -8.01 3.67 -26.39
N LYS A 73 -7.50 3.99 -27.59
CA LYS A 73 -7.83 3.26 -28.84
C LYS A 73 -6.88 2.10 -29.16
N SER A 74 -5.69 2.05 -28.55
CA SER A 74 -4.67 1.04 -28.85
C SER A 74 -4.84 -0.21 -27.99
N GLU A 75 -5.19 -1.34 -28.60
CA GLU A 75 -5.32 -2.63 -27.91
C GLU A 75 -3.97 -3.11 -27.34
N ILE A 76 -2.85 -2.79 -28.00
CA ILE A 76 -1.50 -3.15 -27.52
C ILE A 76 -1.19 -2.42 -26.20
N GLU A 77 -1.54 -1.13 -26.10
CA GLU A 77 -1.31 -0.36 -24.87
C GLU A 77 -2.21 -0.83 -23.72
N LYS A 78 -3.46 -1.21 -24.03
CA LYS A 78 -4.38 -1.81 -23.05
C LYS A 78 -3.82 -3.11 -22.49
N GLN A 79 -3.38 -4.02 -23.36
CA GLN A 79 -2.85 -5.32 -22.96
C GLN A 79 -1.61 -5.16 -22.08
N LYS A 80 -0.69 -4.27 -22.47
CA LYS A 80 0.51 -3.95 -21.68
C LYS A 80 0.15 -3.42 -20.29
N LYS A 81 -0.89 -2.58 -20.17
CA LYS A 81 -1.31 -2.01 -18.88
C LYS A 81 -1.96 -3.03 -17.96
N ILE A 82 -2.74 -3.95 -18.53
CA ILE A 82 -3.30 -5.09 -17.80
C ILE A 82 -2.17 -5.97 -17.26
N GLU A 83 -1.17 -6.29 -18.10
CA GLU A 83 -0.04 -7.13 -17.71
C GLU A 83 0.82 -6.49 -16.60
N GLU A 84 1.11 -5.18 -16.69
CA GLU A 84 1.75 -4.43 -15.60
C GLU A 84 0.96 -4.54 -14.29
N THR A 85 -0.37 -4.45 -14.36
CA THR A 85 -1.25 -4.51 -13.18
C THR A 85 -1.27 -5.91 -12.56
N LEU A 86 -1.33 -6.96 -13.39
CA LEU A 86 -1.25 -8.35 -12.93
C LEU A 86 0.10 -8.66 -12.27
N GLN A 87 1.20 -8.15 -12.83
CA GLN A 87 2.53 -8.27 -12.22
C GLN A 87 2.59 -7.62 -10.84
N LEU A 88 1.99 -6.43 -10.68
CA LEU A 88 1.87 -5.77 -9.38
C LEU A 88 1.09 -6.63 -8.38
N ILE A 89 -0.09 -7.12 -8.74
CA ILE A 89 -0.89 -8.01 -7.89
C ILE A 89 -0.08 -9.25 -7.47
N SER A 90 0.65 -9.87 -8.40
CA SER A 90 1.48 -11.06 -8.12
C SER A 90 2.61 -10.81 -7.13
N ARG A 91 3.10 -9.56 -7.02
CA ARG A 91 4.14 -9.16 -6.06
C ARG A 91 3.53 -8.93 -4.68
N PHE A 92 2.34 -8.32 -4.62
CA PHE A 92 1.62 -8.07 -3.37
C PHE A 92 1.06 -9.35 -2.75
N GLY A 93 0.55 -10.28 -3.56
CA GLY A 93 0.00 -11.56 -3.07
C GLY A 93 1.02 -12.57 -2.51
N ARG A 94 2.33 -12.28 -2.60
CA ARG A 94 3.40 -13.11 -2.03
C ARG A 94 3.84 -12.67 -0.62
N ALA A 95 3.35 -11.53 -0.14
CA ALA A 95 3.69 -11.00 1.18
C ALA A 95 2.65 -11.43 2.22
N THR A 96 2.55 -12.74 2.50
CA THR A 96 1.83 -13.30 3.64
C THR A 96 2.55 -14.52 4.15
#